data_AF-A0A359EBR4-F1
#
_entry.id   AF-A0A359EBR4-F1
#
_cell.length_a   1.000
_cell.length_b   1.000
_cell.length_c   1.000
_cell.angle_alpha   90.00
_cell.angle_beta   90.00
_cell.angle_gamma   90.00
#
_symmetry.space_group_name_H-M   'P 1'
#
loop_
_entity.id
_entity.type
_entity.pdbx_description
1 polymer ?
#
loop_
_entity_poly.entity_id
_entity_poly.type
_entity_poly.pdbx_seq_one_letter_code
_entity_poly.pdbx_strand_id
1 'polypeptide(L)'
;MVAQENAYNPAMLIRYRLATALIWVGVLAWVPFIILRVAGQKPSLYLFLPFHLLGVIGGPRLRAMARKEMGAAPPQKSKLYAIGQILVLGAILVWMPYFYLTLIAKAPVEVSQFLPFHLTGLLSGLGLLLVDFLRQRQKS
;
A
#
# COMPACT_ATOMS: atom_id res chain seq x y z
N MET A 1 -39.51 -11.22 17.02
CA MET A 1 -38.51 -10.99 15.96
C MET A 1 -38.10 -9.53 16.03
N VAL A 2 -36.94 -9.23 16.61
CA VAL A 2 -36.42 -7.86 16.71
C VAL A 2 -35.77 -7.53 15.37
N ALA A 3 -36.28 -6.52 14.69
CA ALA A 3 -35.67 -5.97 13.49
C ALA A 3 -34.25 -5.53 13.85
N GLN A 4 -33.24 -6.15 13.25
CA GLN A 4 -31.89 -5.58 13.24
C GLN A 4 -31.96 -4.33 12.38
N GLU A 5 -32.21 -3.18 13.01
CA GLU A 5 -31.82 -1.91 12.44
C GLU A 5 -30.32 -1.97 12.17
N ASN A 6 -29.97 -2.08 10.88
CA ASN A 6 -28.65 -1.73 10.38
C ASN A 6 -28.42 -0.24 10.68
N ALA A 7 -28.04 0.07 11.92
CA ALA A 7 -27.67 1.41 12.32
C ALA A 7 -26.39 1.78 11.56
N TYR A 8 -26.57 2.48 10.44
CA TYR A 8 -25.51 3.14 9.71
C TYR A 8 -24.75 4.05 10.68
N ASN A 9 -23.59 3.60 11.15
CA ASN A 9 -22.78 4.36 12.10
C ASN A 9 -21.85 5.30 11.31
N PRO A 10 -22.08 6.63 11.33
CA PRO A 10 -21.26 7.59 10.58
C PRO A 10 -19.77 7.51 10.96
N ALA A 11 -19.45 7.07 12.18
CA ALA A 11 -18.07 6.89 12.63
C ALA A 11 -17.32 5.82 11.81
N MET A 12 -18.00 4.75 11.37
CA MET A 12 -17.38 3.69 10.55
C MET A 12 -16.99 4.22 9.17
N LEU A 13 -17.88 5.00 8.54
CA LEU A 13 -17.60 5.64 7.26
C LEU A 13 -16.46 6.66 7.37
N ILE A 14 -16.42 7.45 8.45
CA ILE A 14 -15.34 8.40 8.73
C ILE A 14 -14.00 7.67 8.85
N ARG A 15 -13.93 6.57 9.60
CA ARG A 15 -12.71 5.74 9.72
C ARG A 15 -12.25 5.20 8.37
N TYR A 16 -13.18 4.73 7.53
CA TYR A 16 -12.87 4.24 6.20
C TYR A 16 -12.31 5.35 5.28
N ARG A 17 -12.89 6.55 5.33
CA ARG A 17 -12.39 7.72 4.60
C ARG A 17 -11.02 8.15 5.10
N LEU A 18 -10.82 8.22 6.41
CA LEU A 18 -9.54 8.54 7.03
C LEU A 18 -8.47 7.51 6.63
N ALA A 19 -8.81 6.22 6.65
CA ALA A 19 -7.91 5.16 6.21
C ALA A 19 -7.50 5.32 4.74
N THR A 20 -8.45 5.68 3.88
CA THR A 20 -8.20 5.96 2.47
C THR A 20 -7.30 7.19 2.29
N ALA A 21 -7.58 8.27 3.02
CA ALA A 21 -6.75 9.47 3.03
C ALA A 21 -5.32 9.15 3.49
N LEU A 22 -5.16 8.36 4.56
CA LEU A 22 -3.87 7.95 5.09
C LEU A 22 -3.04 7.15 4.08
N ILE A 23 -3.67 6.24 3.33
CA ILE A 23 -3.02 5.54 2.20
C ILE A 23 -2.54 6.56 1.16
N TRP A 24 -3.40 7.49 0.75
CA TRP A 24 -3.04 8.50 -0.24
C TRP A 24 -1.90 9.40 0.24
N VAL A 25 -1.94 9.88 1.49
CA VAL A 25 -0.85 10.66 2.08
C VAL A 25 0.46 9.87 2.04
N GLY A 26 0.43 8.58 2.38
CA GLY A 26 1.60 7.72 2.30
C GLY A 26 2.17 7.60 0.88
N VAL A 27 1.32 7.39 -0.12
CA VAL A 27 1.75 7.28 -1.53
C VAL A 27 2.25 8.63 -2.05
N LEU A 28 1.52 9.72 -1.76
CA LEU A 28 1.84 11.06 -2.21
C LEU A 28 3.08 11.65 -1.54
N ALA A 29 3.49 11.13 -0.37
CA ALA A 29 4.77 11.50 0.25
C ALA A 29 5.97 11.28 -0.69
N TRP A 30 5.87 10.36 -1.67
CA TRP A 30 6.91 10.17 -2.66
C TRP A 30 6.93 11.20 -3.79
N VAL A 31 5.84 11.93 -4.04
CA VAL A 31 5.76 12.86 -5.18
C VAL A 31 6.86 13.93 -5.11
N PRO A 32 7.06 14.65 -3.98
CA PRO A 32 8.16 15.61 -3.88
C PRO A 32 9.54 14.95 -4.01
N PHE A 33 9.73 13.76 -3.43
CA PHE A 33 10.98 13.01 -3.57
C PHE A 33 11.31 12.69 -5.03
N ILE A 34 10.33 12.21 -5.80
CA ILE A 34 10.49 11.89 -7.21
C ILE A 34 10.80 13.16 -8.02
N ILE A 35 10.07 14.25 -7.78
CA ILE A 35 10.32 15.54 -8.45
C ILE A 35 11.76 16.02 -8.21
N LEU A 36 12.21 16.00 -6.95
CA LEU A 36 13.57 16.40 -6.59
C LEU A 36 14.63 15.51 -7.25
N ARG A 37 14.40 14.18 -7.32
CA ARG A 37 15.29 13.24 -8.02
C ARG A 37 15.35 13.51 -9.52
N VAL A 38 14.22 13.79 -10.17
CA VAL A 38 14.15 14.15 -11.60
C VAL A 38 14.86 15.47 -11.87
N ALA A 39 14.81 16.42 -10.93
CA ALA A 39 15.58 17.66 -10.97
C ALA A 39 17.08 17.49 -10.69
N GLY A 40 17.59 16.25 -10.62
CA GLY A 40 19.00 15.94 -10.38
C GLY A 40 19.45 16.06 -8.91
N GLN A 41 18.54 16.39 -7.99
CA GLN A 41 18.87 16.45 -6.58
C GLN A 41 18.95 15.06 -5.96
N LYS A 42 19.66 14.94 -4.84
CA LYS A 42 19.78 13.69 -4.07
C LYS A 42 19.10 13.84 -2.70
N PRO A 43 17.76 14.01 -2.65
CA PRO A 43 17.05 14.14 -1.38
C PRO A 43 17.23 12.87 -0.54
N SER A 44 17.34 13.05 0.77
CA SER A 44 17.44 11.92 1.70
C SER A 44 16.13 11.13 1.74
N LEU A 45 16.20 9.84 1.45
CA LEU A 45 15.05 8.92 1.54
C LEU A 45 14.41 8.91 2.94
N TYR A 46 15.23 9.09 3.97
CA TYR A 46 14.79 9.05 5.38
C TYR A 46 13.82 10.17 5.76
N LEU A 47 13.76 11.26 4.99
CA LEU A 47 12.78 12.35 5.23
C LEU A 47 11.38 11.97 4.77
N PHE A 48 11.25 11.10 3.77
CA PHE A 48 9.97 10.74 3.16
C PHE A 48 9.46 9.39 3.66
N LEU A 49 10.37 8.48 3.99
CA LEU A 49 10.06 7.11 4.38
C LEU A 49 9.11 7.00 5.58
N PRO A 50 9.26 7.75 6.69
CA PRO A 50 8.35 7.63 7.84
C PRO A 50 6.89 7.94 7.47
N PHE A 51 6.66 9.02 6.72
CA PHE A 51 5.32 9.40 6.25
C PHE A 51 4.74 8.37 5.30
N HIS A 52 5.58 7.84 4.40
CA HIS A 52 5.19 6.75 3.53
C HIS A 52 4.72 5.52 4.32
N LEU A 53 5.57 5.03 5.24
CA LEU A 53 5.29 3.83 6.05
C LEU A 53 4.04 4.00 6.93
N LEU A 54 3.87 5.17 7.56
CA LEU A 54 2.66 5.48 8.32
C LEU A 54 1.41 5.36 7.44
N GLY A 55 1.47 5.89 6.22
CA GLY A 55 0.38 5.82 5.27
C GLY A 55 0.08 4.41 4.76
N VAL A 56 1.11 3.70 4.26
CA VAL A 56 0.93 2.40 3.59
C VAL A 56 0.83 1.21 4.53
N ILE A 57 1.22 1.33 5.80
CA ILE A 57 0.98 0.29 6.82
C ILE A 57 -0.26 0.63 7.65
N GLY A 58 -0.37 1.87 8.13
CA GLY A 58 -1.48 2.30 8.99
C GLY A 58 -2.80 2.36 8.25
N GLY A 59 -2.80 2.93 7.04
CA GLY A 59 -3.99 3.10 6.21
C GLY A 59 -4.70 1.78 5.87
N PRO A 60 -4.02 0.76 5.32
CA PRO A 60 -4.66 -0.52 5.01
C PRO A 60 -5.17 -1.25 6.26
N ARG A 61 -4.46 -1.18 7.39
CA ARG A 61 -4.90 -1.75 8.67
C ARG A 61 -6.19 -1.09 9.15
N LEU A 62 -6.24 0.24 9.17
CA LEU A 62 -7.44 0.98 9.55
C LEU A 62 -8.61 0.71 8.60
N ARG A 63 -8.33 0.59 7.30
CA ARG A 63 -9.34 0.26 6.29
C ARG A 63 -9.91 -1.15 6.48
N ALA A 64 -9.05 -2.12 6.82
CA ALA A 64 -9.47 -3.49 7.11
C ALA A 64 -10.36 -3.56 8.37
N MET A 65 -9.99 -2.84 9.43
CA MET A 65 -10.81 -2.71 10.64
C MET A 65 -12.19 -2.10 10.33
N ALA A 66 -12.22 -0.97 9.62
CA ALA A 66 -13.48 -0.33 9.23
C ALA A 66 -14.35 -1.24 8.37
N ARG A 67 -13.77 -2.00 7.42
CA ARG A 67 -14.52 -2.98 6.62
C ARG A 67 -15.14 -4.10 7.46
N LYS A 68 -14.40 -4.60 8.45
CA LYS A 68 -14.91 -5.63 9.38
C LYS A 68 -16.08 -5.09 10.20
N GLU A 69 -15.97 -3.86 10.70
CA GLU A 69 -17.04 -3.18 11.45
C GLU A 69 -18.30 -2.95 10.61
N MET A 70 -18.13 -2.66 9.30
CA MET A 70 -19.24 -2.51 8.35
C MET A 70 -19.86 -3.85 7.88
N GLY A 71 -19.47 -4.99 8.46
CA GLY A 71 -19.98 -6.30 8.07
C GLY A 71 -19.58 -6.74 6.65
N ALA A 72 -18.55 -6.13 6.06
CA ALA A 72 -18.11 -6.50 4.73
C ALA A 72 -17.53 -7.91 4.73
N ALA A 73 -17.97 -8.76 3.81
CA ALA A 73 -17.44 -10.10 3.63
C ALA A 73 -15.91 -10.06 3.38
N PRO A 74 -15.16 -11.03 3.93
CA PRO A 74 -13.73 -11.13 3.66
C PRO A 74 -13.49 -11.37 2.16
N PRO A 75 -12.41 -10.82 1.58
CA PRO A 75 -12.08 -11.06 0.19
C PRO A 75 -11.85 -12.56 -0.05
N GLN A 76 -12.41 -13.11 -1.13
CA GLN A 76 -12.15 -14.50 -1.50
C GLN A 76 -10.71 -14.62 -1.99
N LYS A 77 -9.98 -15.61 -1.46
CA LYS A 77 -8.56 -15.82 -1.77
C LYS A 77 -8.41 -16.65 -3.04
N SER A 78 -8.48 -16.00 -4.19
CA SER A 78 -8.21 -16.64 -5.48
C SER A 78 -6.71 -16.84 -5.73
N LYS A 79 -6.34 -17.62 -6.75
CA LYS A 79 -4.94 -17.71 -7.21
C LYS A 79 -4.38 -16.34 -7.64
N LEU A 80 -5.19 -15.51 -8.31
CA LEU A 80 -4.79 -14.16 -8.71
C LEU A 80 -4.54 -13.27 -7.50
N TYR A 81 -5.38 -13.39 -6.46
CA TYR A 81 -5.17 -12.69 -5.20
C TYR A 81 -3.82 -13.07 -4.57
N ALA A 82 -3.51 -14.37 -4.51
CA ALA A 82 -2.26 -14.85 -3.94
C ALA A 82 -1.03 -14.34 -4.71
N ILE A 83 -1.05 -14.39 -6.05
CA ILE A 83 0.04 -13.87 -6.88
C ILE A 83 0.19 -12.36 -6.69
N GLY A 84 -0.91 -11.61 -6.68
CA GLY A 84 -0.89 -10.18 -6.43
C GLY A 84 -0.26 -9.82 -5.09
N GLN A 85 -0.59 -10.56 -4.02
CA GLN A 85 0.03 -10.40 -2.70
C GLN A 85 1.53 -10.71 -2.71
N ILE A 86 1.95 -11.78 -3.39
CA ILE A 86 3.37 -12.14 -3.52
C ILE A 86 4.15 -11.03 -4.22
N LEU A 87 3.61 -10.45 -5.30
CA LEU A 87 4.25 -9.35 -6.02
C LEU A 87 4.38 -8.09 -5.16
N VAL A 88 3.33 -7.72 -4.42
CA VAL A 88 3.38 -6.58 -3.48
C VAL A 88 4.40 -6.82 -2.37
N LEU A 89 4.42 -8.02 -1.78
CA LEU A 89 5.42 -8.39 -0.77
C LEU A 89 6.83 -8.35 -1.33
N GLY A 90 7.05 -8.96 -2.50
CA GLY A 90 8.34 -8.95 -3.20
C GLY A 90 8.82 -7.52 -3.47
N ALA A 91 7.92 -6.63 -3.91
CA ALA A 91 8.23 -5.22 -4.14
C ALA A 91 8.72 -4.52 -2.86
N ILE A 92 8.12 -4.81 -1.71
CA ILE A 92 8.56 -4.25 -0.42
C ILE A 92 9.93 -4.85 -0.04
N LEU A 93 10.13 -6.14 -0.25
CA LEU A 93 11.38 -6.85 0.08
C LEU A 93 12.59 -6.37 -0.72
N VAL A 94 12.41 -5.78 -1.91
CA VAL A 94 13.48 -5.12 -2.68
C VAL A 94 14.26 -4.09 -1.85
N TRP A 95 13.62 -3.47 -0.85
CA TRP A 95 14.31 -2.51 0.01
C TRP A 95 15.25 -3.16 1.03
N MET A 96 15.10 -4.44 1.36
CA MET A 96 16.02 -5.13 2.28
C MET A 96 17.48 -5.13 1.80
N PRO A 97 17.81 -5.59 0.57
CA PRO A 97 19.18 -5.51 0.08
C PRO A 97 19.67 -4.07 -0.07
N TYR A 98 18.81 -3.11 -0.45
CA TYR A 98 19.18 -1.69 -0.49
C TYR A 98 19.62 -1.19 0.90
N PHE A 99 18.83 -1.45 1.94
CA PHE A 99 19.18 -1.01 3.29
C PHE A 99 20.40 -1.75 3.84
N TYR A 100 20.56 -3.04 3.54
CA TYR A 100 21.79 -3.76 3.89
C TYR A 100 23.02 -3.11 3.27
N LEU A 101 22.99 -2.86 1.95
CA LEU A 101 24.11 -2.28 1.22
C LEU A 101 24.42 -0.86 1.72
N THR A 102 23.40 -0.05 2.01
CA THR A 102 23.56 1.35 2.42
C THR A 102 23.96 1.49 3.89
N LEU A 103 23.33 0.73 4.79
CA LEU A 103 23.50 0.89 6.23
C LEU A 103 24.65 0.05 6.79
N ILE A 104 24.80 -1.19 6.31
CA ILE A 104 25.75 -2.18 6.83
C ILE A 104 27.02 -2.17 5.97
N ALA A 105 26.89 -2.46 4.67
CA ALA A 105 28.06 -2.59 3.80
C ALA A 105 28.67 -1.24 3.37
N LYS A 106 27.98 -0.12 3.62
CA LYS A 106 28.38 1.24 3.20
C LYS A 106 28.71 1.34 1.69
N ALA A 107 28.08 0.50 0.89
CA ALA A 107 28.29 0.49 -0.55
C ALA A 107 27.63 1.72 -1.20
N PRO A 108 28.24 2.30 -2.26
CA PRO A 108 27.72 3.48 -2.94
C PRO A 108 26.57 3.11 -3.89
N VAL A 109 25.47 2.61 -3.34
CA VAL A 109 24.25 2.30 -4.10
C VAL A 109 23.24 3.43 -4.03
N GLU A 110 22.48 3.62 -5.10
CA GLU A 110 21.45 4.65 -5.19
C GLU A 110 20.04 4.07 -5.20
N VAL A 111 19.08 4.83 -4.64
CA VAL A 111 17.65 4.49 -4.64
C VAL A 111 17.13 4.15 -6.04
N SER A 112 17.61 4.85 -7.07
CA SER A 112 17.21 4.64 -8.47
C SER A 112 17.55 3.25 -9.01
N GLN A 113 18.50 2.54 -8.43
CA GLN A 113 18.84 1.17 -8.84
C GLN A 113 17.81 0.14 -8.34
N PHE A 114 17.06 0.47 -7.28
CA PHE A 114 16.08 -0.42 -6.64
C PHE A 114 14.63 0.00 -6.93
N LEU A 115 14.40 1.30 -7.14
CA LEU A 115 13.08 1.87 -7.33
C LEU A 115 12.29 1.24 -8.50
N PRO A 116 12.87 0.95 -9.69
CA PRO A 116 12.12 0.32 -10.78
C PRO A 116 11.56 -1.05 -10.40
N PHE A 117 12.32 -1.86 -9.66
CA PHE A 117 11.87 -3.18 -9.19
C PHE A 117 10.74 -3.05 -8.18
N HIS A 118 10.87 -2.11 -7.24
CA HIS A 118 9.80 -1.79 -6.29
C HIS A 118 8.51 -1.37 -7.00
N LEU A 119 8.59 -0.39 -7.92
CA LEU A 119 7.41 0.09 -8.65
C LEU A 119 6.80 -1.00 -9.53
N THR A 120 7.61 -1.78 -10.23
CA THR A 120 7.13 -2.86 -11.11
C THR A 120 6.38 -3.92 -10.31
N GLY A 121 6.96 -4.43 -9.21
CA GLY A 121 6.30 -5.42 -8.36
C GLY A 121 5.04 -4.87 -7.68
N LEU A 122 5.09 -3.62 -7.21
CA LEU A 122 3.95 -2.99 -6.54
C LEU A 122 2.78 -2.75 -7.52
N LEU A 123 3.03 -2.14 -8.67
CA LEU A 123 2.00 -1.82 -9.65
C LEU A 123 1.41 -3.08 -10.29
N SER A 124 2.23 -4.07 -10.64
CA SER A 124 1.75 -5.35 -11.17
C SER A 124 0.93 -6.12 -10.13
N GLY A 125 1.41 -6.18 -8.88
CA GLY A 125 0.69 -6.80 -7.78
C GLY A 125 -0.66 -6.15 -7.50
N LEU A 126 -0.71 -4.82 -7.40
CA LEU A 126 -1.95 -4.06 -7.24
C LEU A 126 -2.89 -4.23 -8.45
N GLY A 127 -2.35 -4.28 -9.66
CA GLY A 127 -3.10 -4.56 -10.88
C GLY A 127 -3.80 -5.92 -10.84
N LEU A 128 -3.08 -6.98 -10.44
CA LEU A 128 -3.68 -8.31 -10.28
C LEU A 128 -4.76 -8.35 -9.20
N LEU A 129 -4.54 -7.67 -8.07
CA LEU A 129 -5.54 -7.56 -7.00
C LEU A 129 -6.79 -6.81 -7.48
N LEU A 130 -6.64 -5.77 -8.32
CA LEU A 130 -7.75 -5.05 -8.91
C LEU A 130 -8.53 -5.93 -9.90
N VAL A 131 -7.84 -6.63 -10.79
CA VAL A 131 -8.47 -7.55 -11.76
C VAL A 131 -9.26 -8.64 -11.03
N ASP A 132 -8.67 -9.23 -9.99
CA ASP A 132 -9.34 -10.23 -9.16
C ASP A 132 -10.60 -9.66 -8.49
N PHE A 133 -10.51 -8.46 -7.91
CA PHE A 133 -11.65 -7.77 -7.31
C PHE A 133 -12.79 -7.54 -8.32
N LEU A 134 -12.47 -7.04 -9.51
CA LEU A 134 -13.46 -6.80 -10.57
C LEU A 134 -14.12 -8.10 -11.02
N ARG A 135 -13.34 -9.19 -11.16
CA ARG A 135 -13.85 -10.51 -11.53
C ARG A 135 -14.77 -11.11 -10.47
N GLN A 136 -14.46 -10.93 -9.18
CA GLN A 136 -15.31 -11.38 -8.09
C GLN A 136 -16.64 -10.61 -8.05
N ARG A 137 -16.60 -9.30 -8.32
CA ARG A 137 -17.80 -8.45 -8.37
C ARG A 137 -18.77 -8.84 -9.49
N GLN A 138 -18.27 -9.33 -10.63
CA GLN A 138 -19.12 -9.80 -11.74
C GLN A 138 -19.81 -11.14 -11.46
N LYS A 139 -19.35 -11.90 -10.46
CA LYS A 139 -19.90 -13.22 -10.11
C LYS A 139 -20.89 -13.18 -8.94
N SER A 140 -21.02 -12.04 -8.28
CA SER A 140 -21.93 -11.79 -7.15
C SER A 140 -23.17 -11.04 -7.62
#